data_AF-A0A6C0EVI6-F1
#
_entry.id   AF-A0A6C0EVI6-F1
#
_cell.length_a   1.000
_cell.length_b   1.000
_cell.length_c   1.000
_cell.angle_alpha   90.00
_cell.angle_beta   90.00
_cell.angle_gamma   90.00
#
_symmetry.space_group_name_H-M   'P 1'
#
loop_
_entity.id
_entity.type
_entity.pdbx_description
1 polymer ?
#
loop_
_entity_poly.entity_id
_entity_poly.type
_entity_poly.pdbx_seq_one_letter_code
_entity_poly.pdbx_strand_id
1 'polypeptide(L)'
;MKLKKYYALKYLPHKLSRRDTIYEKKQLDKSRKLYTKKKYYTRKRVDSYPHKVSKHILRARHIYAIENITASKELAKKTGCSIAALRAIEKKGEGAYYSSGSRPNQSAQSWGRARLASTVTGGKAAAVDFHILNKGCNHNTSRAYKMALHAKRKHLHGTRRVPKSRYIKKG
;
A
#
# COMPACT_ATOMS: atom_id res chain seq x y z
N MET A 1 -4.41 3.96 33.86
CA MET A 1 -4.42 4.93 32.73
C MET A 1 -4.76 4.21 31.42
N LYS A 2 -5.83 4.59 30.69
CA LYS A 2 -6.18 3.92 29.41
C LYS A 2 -5.16 4.30 28.32
N LEU A 3 -4.39 3.31 27.83
CA LEU A 3 -3.45 3.51 26.71
C LEU A 3 -4.20 4.05 25.48
N LYS A 4 -3.89 5.30 25.09
CA LYS A 4 -4.43 5.94 23.90
C LYS A 4 -3.76 5.32 22.67
N LYS A 5 -4.49 4.47 21.95
CA LYS A 5 -4.02 3.88 20.70
C LYS A 5 -4.51 4.69 19.50
N TYR A 6 -3.58 5.15 18.68
CA TYR A 6 -3.87 5.94 17.49
C TYR A 6 -3.77 5.08 16.23
N TYR A 7 -4.67 5.31 15.29
CA TYR A 7 -4.67 4.67 13.97
C TYR A 7 -4.56 5.73 12.90
N ALA A 8 -3.91 5.43 11.78
CA ALA A 8 -3.95 6.32 10.64
C ALA A 8 -5.41 6.51 10.20
N LEU A 9 -5.82 7.74 9.93
CA LEU A 9 -7.19 8.08 9.56
C LEU A 9 -7.64 7.33 8.29
N LYS A 10 -6.71 7.02 7.39
CA LYS A 10 -6.97 6.17 6.21
C LYS A 10 -7.38 4.73 6.55
N TYR A 11 -7.04 4.23 7.74
CA TYR A 11 -7.37 2.86 8.17
C TYR A 11 -8.67 2.83 8.99
N LEU A 12 -8.90 3.87 9.80
CA LEU A 12 -10.16 4.09 10.53
C LEU A 12 -10.73 5.49 10.21
N PRO A 13 -11.38 5.65 9.03
CA PRO A 13 -11.89 6.93 8.58
C PRO A 13 -13.20 7.32 9.31
N HIS A 14 -13.45 8.62 9.46
CA HIS A 14 -14.62 9.15 10.18
C HIS A 14 -15.97 8.77 9.58
N LYS A 15 -16.01 8.42 8.29
CA LYS A 15 -17.23 8.00 7.59
C LYS A 15 -17.69 6.58 7.93
N LEU A 16 -16.93 5.81 8.72
CA LEU A 16 -17.40 4.52 9.18
C LEU A 16 -18.52 4.70 10.22
N SER A 17 -19.52 3.81 10.20
CA SER A 17 -20.50 3.74 11.28
C SER A 17 -19.78 3.45 12.60
N ARG A 18 -20.41 3.76 13.73
CA ARG A 18 -19.83 3.47 15.06
C ARG A 18 -19.56 1.97 15.22
N ARG A 19 -20.48 1.12 14.75
CA ARG A 19 -20.36 -0.35 14.77
C ARG A 19 -19.17 -0.82 13.92
N ASP A 20 -19.08 -0.34 12.69
CA ASP A 20 -18.01 -0.74 11.75
C ASP A 20 -16.65 -0.19 12.17
N THR A 21 -16.59 0.98 12.81
CA THR A 21 -15.36 1.53 13.39
C THR A 21 -14.81 0.59 14.47
N ILE A 22 -15.68 0.10 15.36
CA ILE A 22 -15.28 -0.83 16.42
C ILE A 22 -14.84 -2.16 15.81
N TYR A 23 -15.57 -2.64 14.80
CA TYR A 23 -15.27 -3.89 14.11
C TYR A 23 -13.94 -3.85 13.35
N GLU A 24 -13.74 -2.86 12.46
CA GLU A 24 -12.51 -2.69 11.67
C GLU A 24 -11.30 -2.50 12.58
N LYS A 25 -11.47 -1.83 13.73
CA LYS A 25 -10.40 -1.72 14.72
C LYS A 25 -9.99 -3.10 15.28
N LYS A 26 -10.96 -3.91 15.72
CA LYS A 26 -10.68 -5.28 16.23
C LYS A 26 -9.96 -6.12 15.17
N GLN A 27 -10.41 -6.00 13.92
CA GLN A 27 -9.83 -6.65 12.75
C GLN A 27 -8.36 -6.21 12.50
N LEU A 28 -8.09 -4.91 12.52
CA LEU A 28 -6.73 -4.34 12.38
C LEU A 28 -5.79 -4.81 13.51
N ASP A 29 -6.27 -4.77 14.76
CA ASP A 29 -5.47 -5.21 15.91
C ASP A 29 -5.15 -6.70 15.85
N LYS A 30 -6.14 -7.53 15.47
CA LYS A 30 -5.95 -8.97 15.25
C LYS A 30 -4.94 -9.23 14.14
N SER A 31 -5.05 -8.54 12.99
CA SER A 31 -4.11 -8.67 11.88
C SER A 31 -2.67 -8.40 12.31
N ARG A 32 -2.43 -7.28 13.00
CA ARG A 32 -1.09 -6.91 13.46
C ARG A 32 -0.53 -7.91 14.46
N LYS A 33 -1.35 -8.38 15.41
CA LYS A 33 -0.94 -9.39 16.42
C LYS A 33 -0.62 -10.74 15.79
N LEU A 34 -1.37 -11.17 14.77
CA LEU A 34 -1.12 -12.44 14.08
C LEU A 34 0.11 -12.35 13.18
N TYR A 35 0.35 -11.19 12.55
CA TYR A 35 1.50 -11.00 11.67
C TYR A 35 2.84 -11.18 12.41
N THR A 36 2.96 -10.73 13.68
CA THR A 36 4.17 -10.97 14.47
C THR A 36 4.43 -12.46 14.75
N LYS A 37 3.38 -13.28 14.68
CA LYS A 37 3.43 -14.75 14.78
C LYS A 37 3.51 -15.43 13.41
N LYS A 38 3.85 -14.70 12.34
CA LYS A 38 3.87 -15.18 10.94
C LYS A 38 2.52 -15.75 10.46
N LYS A 39 1.40 -15.37 11.10
CA LYS A 39 0.05 -15.75 10.70
C LYS A 39 -0.62 -14.60 9.96
N TYR A 40 -1.09 -14.84 8.73
CA TYR A 40 -1.69 -13.82 7.87
C TYR A 40 -3.21 -13.82 8.01
N TYR A 41 -3.79 -12.65 8.31
CA TYR A 41 -5.22 -12.51 8.54
C TYR A 41 -5.84 -11.51 7.56
N THR A 42 -6.76 -12.00 6.72
CA THR A 42 -7.55 -11.17 5.82
C THR A 42 -8.79 -10.65 6.54
N ARG A 43 -9.00 -9.34 6.48
CA ARG A 43 -10.10 -8.67 7.18
C ARG A 43 -11.39 -8.79 6.38
N LYS A 44 -12.51 -8.93 7.09
CA LYS A 44 -13.84 -8.97 6.48
C LYS A 44 -14.29 -7.58 6.03
N ARG A 45 -15.19 -7.56 5.04
CA ARG A 45 -15.81 -6.34 4.52
C ARG A 45 -16.69 -5.68 5.61
N VAL A 46 -16.74 -4.36 5.61
CA VAL A 46 -17.68 -3.53 6.38
C VAL A 46 -18.58 -2.75 5.43
N ASP A 47 -19.86 -2.61 5.76
CA ASP A 47 -20.85 -2.09 4.81
C ASP A 47 -20.80 -0.57 4.71
N SER A 48 -20.48 0.13 5.80
CA SER A 48 -20.41 1.60 5.82
C SER A 48 -19.21 2.19 5.07
N TYR A 49 -18.46 1.39 4.28
CA TYR A 49 -17.34 1.88 3.49
C TYR A 49 -17.44 1.43 2.02
N PRO A 50 -17.59 2.35 1.06
CA PRO A 50 -17.67 1.95 -0.35
C PRO A 50 -16.31 1.43 -0.85
N HIS A 51 -16.35 0.51 -1.81
CA HIS A 51 -15.14 0.09 -2.50
C HIS A 51 -14.50 1.29 -3.23
N LYS A 52 -13.17 1.41 -3.15
CA LYS A 52 -12.43 2.52 -3.79
C LYS A 52 -11.13 2.06 -4.42
N VAL A 53 -11.09 2.11 -5.74
CA VAL A 53 -9.88 1.86 -6.54
C VAL A 53 -8.77 2.86 -6.15
N SER A 54 -7.53 2.40 -6.16
CA SER A 54 -6.38 3.26 -5.90
C SER A 54 -6.12 4.17 -7.09
N LYS A 55 -5.95 5.48 -6.85
CA LYS A 55 -5.51 6.43 -7.89
C LYS A 55 -4.17 6.06 -8.53
N HIS A 56 -3.31 5.34 -7.80
CA HIS A 56 -2.05 4.86 -8.34
C HIS A 56 -2.26 3.79 -9.41
N ILE A 57 -3.27 2.94 -9.25
CA ILE A 57 -3.63 1.95 -10.27
C ILE A 57 -4.11 2.67 -11.53
N LEU A 58 -5.02 3.64 -11.40
CA LEU A 58 -5.52 4.41 -12.54
C LEU A 58 -4.38 5.13 -13.29
N ARG A 59 -3.45 5.75 -12.56
CA ARG A 59 -2.26 6.39 -13.16
C ARG A 59 -1.35 5.39 -13.86
N ALA A 60 -1.11 4.22 -13.27
CA ALA A 60 -0.26 3.20 -13.88
C ALA A 60 -0.89 2.61 -15.14
N ARG A 61 -2.22 2.40 -15.14
CA ARG A 61 -2.98 1.97 -16.31
C ARG A 61 -2.77 2.93 -17.48
N HIS A 62 -2.90 4.22 -17.21
CA HIS A 62 -2.70 5.26 -18.21
C HIS A 62 -1.25 5.32 -18.72
N ILE A 63 -0.25 5.30 -17.82
CA ILE A 63 1.17 5.44 -18.20
C ILE A 63 1.69 4.27 -19.03
N TYR A 64 1.26 3.04 -18.70
CA TYR A 64 1.77 1.83 -19.34
C TYR A 64 0.83 1.22 -20.37
N ALA A 65 -0.40 1.74 -20.48
CA ALA A 65 -1.48 1.18 -21.29
C ALA A 65 -1.74 -0.30 -20.97
N ILE A 66 -1.81 -0.64 -19.68
CA ILE A 66 -2.10 -2.00 -19.17
C ILE A 66 -3.26 -1.89 -18.19
N GLU A 67 -4.30 -2.72 -18.33
CA GLU A 67 -5.40 -2.72 -17.37
C GLU A 67 -5.03 -3.37 -16.02
N ASN A 68 -4.39 -4.52 -16.05
CA ASN A 68 -4.07 -5.30 -14.85
C ASN A 68 -2.65 -5.01 -14.36
N ILE A 69 -2.55 -4.11 -13.37
CA ILE A 69 -1.27 -3.75 -12.75
C ILE A 69 -0.88 -4.80 -11.70
N THR A 70 -0.17 -5.83 -12.16
CA THR A 70 0.41 -6.91 -11.36
C THR A 70 1.87 -7.11 -11.76
N ALA A 71 2.66 -7.83 -10.96
CA ALA A 71 4.01 -8.24 -11.35
C ALA A 71 4.02 -9.29 -12.50
N SER A 72 3.64 -8.86 -13.70
CA SER A 72 3.56 -9.65 -14.93
C SER A 72 4.75 -9.42 -15.85
N LYS A 73 4.95 -10.32 -16.83
CA LYS A 73 5.93 -10.16 -17.92
C LYS A 73 5.67 -8.87 -18.72
N GLU A 74 4.40 -8.56 -18.96
CA GLU A 74 3.99 -7.37 -19.69
C GLU A 74 4.38 -6.08 -18.95
N LEU A 75 4.06 -5.98 -17.66
CA LEU A 75 4.44 -4.82 -16.86
C LEU A 75 5.97 -4.72 -16.73
N ALA A 76 6.68 -5.84 -16.59
CA ALA A 76 8.15 -5.87 -16.57
C ALA A 76 8.74 -5.24 -17.85
N LYS A 77 8.23 -5.63 -19.02
CA LYS A 77 8.64 -5.06 -20.32
C LYS A 77 8.34 -3.56 -20.41
N LYS A 78 7.13 -3.12 -20.07
CA LYS A 78 6.73 -1.70 -20.15
C LYS A 78 7.47 -0.80 -19.14
N THR A 79 7.80 -1.35 -17.97
CA THR A 79 8.52 -0.60 -16.92
C THR A 79 10.02 -0.60 -17.12
N GLY A 80 10.57 -1.60 -17.80
CA GLY A 80 12.02 -1.86 -17.88
C GLY A 80 12.59 -2.45 -16.58
N CYS A 81 11.76 -3.12 -15.80
CA CYS A 81 12.13 -3.74 -14.52
C CYS A 81 11.95 -5.25 -14.56
N SER A 82 12.77 -5.98 -13.81
CA SER A 82 12.66 -7.43 -13.69
C SER A 82 11.38 -7.83 -12.95
N ILE A 83 10.83 -8.99 -13.32
CA ILE A 83 9.64 -9.54 -12.65
C ILE A 83 9.91 -9.76 -11.16
N ALA A 84 11.12 -10.18 -10.80
CA ALA A 84 11.53 -10.37 -9.41
C ALA A 84 11.43 -9.06 -8.60
N ALA A 85 11.88 -7.95 -9.16
CA ALA A 85 11.78 -6.64 -8.52
C ALA A 85 10.32 -6.18 -8.34
N LEU A 86 9.49 -6.35 -9.38
CA LEU A 86 8.05 -6.04 -9.30
C LEU A 86 7.35 -6.89 -8.23
N ARG A 87 7.63 -8.21 -8.19
CA ARG A 87 7.10 -9.12 -7.17
C ARG A 87 7.54 -8.73 -5.77
N ALA A 88 8.80 -8.33 -5.59
CA ALA A 88 9.31 -7.88 -4.29
C ALA A 88 8.55 -6.65 -3.78
N ILE A 89 8.27 -5.68 -4.66
CA ILE A 89 7.48 -4.48 -4.31
C ILE A 89 6.03 -4.85 -3.95
N GLU A 90 5.39 -5.71 -4.76
CA GLU A 90 4.02 -6.18 -4.53
C GLU A 90 3.91 -6.91 -3.18
N LYS A 91 4.79 -7.87 -2.91
CA LYS A 91 4.89 -8.59 -1.63
C LYS A 91 5.14 -7.66 -0.44
N LYS A 92 5.98 -6.64 -0.60
CA LYS A 92 6.21 -5.65 0.46
C LYS A 92 4.93 -4.84 0.77
N GLY A 93 4.12 -4.57 -0.25
CA GLY A 93 2.80 -3.96 -0.06
C GLY A 93 1.83 -4.90 0.66
N GLU A 94 1.78 -6.17 0.28
CA GLU A 94 1.00 -7.19 0.99
C GLU A 94 1.43 -7.31 2.46
N GLY A 95 2.74 -7.33 2.75
CA GLY A 95 3.26 -7.32 4.11
C GLY A 95 2.80 -6.08 4.91
N ALA A 96 2.76 -4.91 4.27
CA ALA A 96 2.24 -3.69 4.90
C ALA A 96 0.73 -3.77 5.23
N TYR A 97 -0.06 -4.49 4.42
CA TYR A 97 -1.47 -4.72 4.71
C TYR A 97 -1.65 -5.46 6.04
N TYR A 98 -0.83 -6.48 6.30
CA TYR A 98 -0.94 -7.29 7.53
C TYR A 98 -0.28 -6.64 8.75
N SER A 99 0.91 -6.06 8.57
CA SER A 99 1.74 -5.50 9.65
C SER A 99 1.33 -4.10 10.09
N SER A 100 0.85 -3.28 9.16
CA SER A 100 0.50 -1.88 9.42
C SER A 100 -1.01 -1.65 9.31
N GLY A 101 -1.64 -2.22 8.29
CA GLY A 101 -3.07 -2.05 8.00
C GLY A 101 -3.31 -1.43 6.61
N SER A 102 -4.59 -1.30 6.27
CA SER A 102 -5.04 -0.76 4.99
C SER A 102 -6.32 0.06 5.18
N ARG A 103 -6.75 0.72 4.10
CA ARG A 103 -8.14 1.21 4.01
C ARG A 103 -9.11 0.04 4.21
N PRO A 104 -10.32 0.26 4.78
CA PRO A 104 -11.34 -0.77 4.86
C PRO A 104 -11.66 -1.34 3.47
N ASN A 105 -12.14 -2.58 3.45
CA ASN A 105 -12.59 -3.28 2.23
C ASN A 105 -11.48 -3.39 1.17
N GLN A 106 -10.26 -3.69 1.59
CA GLN A 106 -9.13 -3.99 0.71
C GLN A 106 -8.60 -5.39 0.99
N SER A 107 -7.97 -6.01 0.00
CA SER A 107 -7.20 -7.24 0.17
C SER A 107 -5.71 -6.93 0.27
N ALA A 108 -4.92 -7.92 0.69
CA ALA A 108 -3.47 -7.78 0.67
C ALA A 108 -2.97 -7.53 -0.76
N GLN A 109 -3.50 -8.26 -1.74
CA GLN A 109 -3.14 -8.14 -3.14
C GLN A 109 -3.50 -6.77 -3.71
N SER A 110 -4.70 -6.24 -3.43
CA SER A 110 -5.08 -4.91 -3.92
C SER A 110 -4.19 -3.81 -3.32
N TRP A 111 -3.74 -4.00 -2.07
CA TRP A 111 -2.79 -3.12 -1.40
C TRP A 111 -1.38 -3.23 -1.97
N GLY A 112 -0.93 -4.46 -2.26
CA GLY A 112 0.31 -4.80 -2.95
C GLY A 112 0.39 -4.14 -4.33
N ARG A 113 -0.62 -4.37 -5.16
CA ARG A 113 -0.73 -3.77 -6.50
C ARG A 113 -0.78 -2.24 -6.45
N ALA A 114 -1.49 -1.66 -5.48
CA ALA A 114 -1.52 -0.21 -5.30
C ALA A 114 -0.13 0.36 -4.93
N ARG A 115 0.66 -0.37 -4.14
CA ARG A 115 2.05 -0.03 -3.86
C ARG A 115 2.92 -0.16 -5.11
N LEU A 116 2.84 -1.29 -5.80
CA LEU A 116 3.52 -1.54 -7.07
C LEU A 116 3.28 -0.41 -8.07
N ALA A 117 2.01 -0.08 -8.32
CA ALA A 117 1.60 1.00 -9.19
C ALA A 117 2.16 2.36 -8.75
N SER A 118 2.15 2.65 -7.44
CA SER A 118 2.75 3.88 -6.89
C SER A 118 4.26 3.91 -7.12
N THR A 119 4.95 2.77 -6.96
CA THR A 119 6.39 2.63 -7.12
C THR A 119 6.83 2.80 -8.58
N VAL A 120 6.16 2.14 -9.53
CA VAL A 120 6.55 2.24 -10.95
C VAL A 120 6.17 3.60 -11.58
N THR A 121 5.18 4.30 -11.04
CA THR A 121 4.73 5.62 -11.57
C THR A 121 5.35 6.84 -10.88
N GLY A 122 6.44 6.66 -10.12
CA GLY A 122 7.16 7.76 -9.45
C GLY A 122 6.39 8.37 -8.27
N GLY A 123 5.49 7.63 -7.64
CA GLY A 123 4.82 8.03 -6.41
C GLY A 123 5.74 7.93 -5.18
N LYS A 124 5.19 8.20 -3.99
CA LYS A 124 5.96 8.14 -2.73
C LYS A 124 6.57 6.76 -2.45
N ALA A 125 5.88 5.69 -2.87
CA ALA A 125 6.42 4.34 -2.73
C ALA A 125 7.69 4.12 -3.57
N ALA A 126 7.86 4.86 -4.68
CA ALA A 126 9.06 4.80 -5.51
C ALA A 126 10.31 5.25 -4.75
N ALA A 127 10.19 6.27 -3.90
CA ALA A 127 11.28 6.72 -3.04
C ALA A 127 11.61 5.68 -1.95
N VAL A 128 10.58 5.12 -1.30
CA VAL A 128 10.74 4.10 -0.24
C VAL A 128 11.34 2.79 -0.78
N ASP A 129 10.93 2.39 -1.97
CA ASP A 129 11.33 1.14 -2.62
C ASP A 129 12.43 1.36 -3.67
N PHE A 130 13.08 2.52 -3.66
CA PHE A 130 14.08 2.88 -4.67
C PHE A 130 15.20 1.85 -4.75
N HIS A 131 15.65 1.29 -3.62
CA HIS A 131 16.66 0.24 -3.60
C HIS A 131 16.26 -1.01 -4.39
N ILE A 132 14.96 -1.35 -4.45
CA ILE A 132 14.47 -2.49 -5.25
C ILE A 132 14.51 -2.13 -6.74
N LEU A 133 14.08 -0.92 -7.10
CA LEU A 133 14.15 -0.43 -8.48
C LEU A 133 15.59 -0.29 -8.96
N ASN A 134 16.49 0.19 -8.11
CA ASN A 134 17.91 0.34 -8.41
C ASN A 134 18.60 -0.99 -8.69
N LYS A 135 18.23 -2.06 -7.98
CA LYS A 135 18.77 -3.41 -8.24
C LYS A 135 18.07 -4.11 -9.40
N GLY A 136 16.81 -3.78 -9.65
CA GLY A 136 15.92 -4.58 -10.47
C GLY A 136 15.55 -4.01 -11.83
N CYS A 137 15.86 -2.75 -12.11
CA CYS A 137 15.48 -2.08 -13.35
C CYS A 137 16.70 -1.66 -14.16
N ASN A 138 16.55 -1.58 -15.47
CA ASN A 138 17.59 -1.06 -16.36
C ASN A 138 17.75 0.45 -16.16
N HIS A 139 18.94 0.93 -15.81
CA HIS A 139 19.13 2.34 -15.46
C HIS A 139 19.02 3.29 -16.66
N ASN A 140 19.29 2.80 -17.87
CA ASN A 140 19.35 3.61 -19.10
C ASN A 140 17.97 3.73 -19.75
N THR A 141 17.22 2.63 -19.80
CA THR A 141 15.96 2.53 -20.57
C THR A 141 14.71 2.49 -19.70
N SER A 142 14.80 2.13 -18.41
CA SER A 142 13.61 1.99 -17.56
C SER A 142 12.94 3.32 -17.29
N ARG A 143 11.71 3.46 -17.80
CA ARG A 143 10.83 4.59 -17.46
C ARG A 143 10.54 4.63 -15.96
N ALA A 144 10.31 3.48 -15.33
CA ALA A 144 10.04 3.41 -13.89
C ALA A 144 11.25 3.87 -13.05
N TYR A 145 12.47 3.49 -13.44
CA TYR A 145 13.70 3.93 -12.75
C TYR A 145 13.89 5.45 -12.84
N LYS A 146 13.74 6.04 -14.05
CA LYS A 146 13.82 7.49 -14.25
C LYS A 146 12.82 8.25 -13.38
N MET A 147 11.55 7.80 -13.36
CA MET A 147 10.52 8.38 -12.49
C MET A 147 10.86 8.23 -11.00
N ALA A 148 11.49 7.12 -10.61
CA ALA A 148 11.88 6.87 -9.23
C ALA A 148 13.06 7.73 -8.77
N LEU A 149 14.00 8.09 -9.65
CA LEU A 149 15.06 9.07 -9.35
C LEU A 149 14.46 10.42 -8.96
N HIS A 150 13.49 10.93 -9.74
CA HIS A 150 12.78 12.17 -9.40
C HIS A 150 11.99 12.02 -8.09
N ALA A 151 11.33 10.88 -7.88
CA ALA A 151 10.60 10.61 -6.65
C ALA A 151 11.53 10.58 -5.43
N LYS A 152 12.73 10.00 -5.54
CA LYS A 152 13.73 9.95 -4.46
C LYS A 152 14.16 11.37 -4.05
N ARG A 153 14.44 12.25 -5.02
CA ARG A 153 14.77 13.66 -4.76
C ARG A 153 13.58 14.41 -4.11
N LYS A 154 12.37 14.23 -4.64
CA LYS A 154 11.16 14.93 -4.18
C LYS A 154 10.64 14.46 -2.82
N HIS A 155 10.76 13.18 -2.52
CA HIS A 155 10.13 12.56 -1.36
C HIS A 155 11.10 12.05 -0.30
N LEU A 156 12.41 12.04 -0.58
CA LEU A 156 13.46 11.56 0.32
C LEU A 156 13.11 10.16 0.87
N HIS A 157 12.81 10.06 2.17
CA HIS A 157 12.43 8.81 2.84
C HIS A 157 10.95 8.41 2.63
N GLY A 158 10.17 9.17 1.86
CA GLY A 158 8.75 8.93 1.62
C GLY A 158 7.86 9.15 2.85
N THR A 159 8.40 9.75 3.91
CA THR A 159 7.69 10.01 5.17
C THR A 159 6.92 11.32 5.11
N ARG A 160 5.79 11.37 5.81
CA ARG A 160 5.08 12.60 6.17
C ARG A 160 4.23 12.34 7.40
N ARG A 161 3.88 13.39 8.14
CA ARG A 161 2.87 13.28 9.20
C ARG A 161 1.54 12.82 8.58
N VAL A 162 1.01 11.71 9.08
CA VAL A 162 -0.28 11.15 8.66
C VAL A 162 -1.33 11.52 9.71
N PRO A 163 -2.50 12.06 9.31
CA PRO A 163 -3.61 12.29 10.24
C PRO A 163 -3.96 11.00 10.97
N LYS A 164 -4.19 11.11 12.28
CA LYS A 164 -4.52 9.97 13.14
C LYS A 164 -5.94 10.12 13.66
N SER A 165 -6.70 9.02 13.63
CA SER A 165 -7.99 8.92 14.32
C SER A 165 -7.74 8.58 15.79
N ARG A 166 -8.36 9.33 16.69
CA ARG A 166 -8.32 9.09 18.14
C ARG A 166 -9.43 8.10 18.48
N TYR A 167 -9.06 6.91 18.94
CA TYR A 167 -10.01 5.98 19.53
C TYR A 167 -9.90 6.00 21.04
N ILE A 168 -11.00 6.33 21.73
CA ILE A 168 -11.10 6.18 23.19
C ILE A 168 -11.81 4.87 23.47
N LYS A 169 -11.13 3.95 24.19
CA LYS A 169 -11.77 2.74 24.70
C LYS A 169 -12.75 3.15 25.81
N LYS A 170 -14.03 3.33 25.49
CA LYS A 170 -15.08 3.33 26.51
C LYS A 170 -15.09 1.92 27.13
N GLY A 171 -15.02 1.90 28.47
CA GLY A 171 -14.89 0.69 29.28
C GLY A 171 -16.14 -0.15 29.08
#